data_AF-C3URR8-F1
#
_entry.id   AF-C3URR8-F1
#
_cell.length_a   1.000
_cell.length_b   1.000
_cell.length_c   1.000
_cell.angle_alpha   90.00
_cell.angle_beta   90.00
_cell.angle_gamma   90.00
#
_symmetry.space_group_name_H-M   'P 1'
#
loop_
_entity.id
_entity.type
_entity.pdbx_description
1 polymer ?
#
loop_
_entity_poly.entity_id
_entity_poly.type
_entity_poly.pdbx_seq_one_letter_code
_entity_poly.pdbx_strand_id
1 'polypeptide(L)'
;DALVELSEHGIVLIVEESGCLQAKVYLQRELFTKYEYGAQGRPRFGISLGLLVDCLNTFSSPGHSNTIELKYPGPDMELLLKSVDTLNSCIYSEIRTRIPETVTWDYNFEQAGSVPITFTVKSAALKEAIDDLEWPGSSVQISLQKEPPCVTFRGEGHGDLQ
;
A
#
# COMPACT_ATOMS: atom_id res chain seq x y z
N ASP A 1 -9.78 -1.00 5.88
CA ASP A 1 -9.49 -2.41 5.57
C ASP A 1 -8.71 -2.50 4.26
N ALA A 2 -7.98 -3.59 4.02
CA ALA A 2 -7.23 -3.82 2.78
C ALA A 2 -7.61 -5.16 2.14
N LEU A 3 -7.60 -5.21 0.82
CA LEU A 3 -7.67 -6.45 0.04
C LEU A 3 -6.26 -6.97 -0.21
N VAL A 4 -6.04 -8.26 0.05
CA VAL A 4 -4.81 -8.98 -0.30
C VAL A 4 -5.10 -9.91 -1.46
N GLU A 5 -4.31 -9.81 -2.53
CA GLU A 5 -4.26 -10.78 -3.63
C GLU A 5 -2.91 -11.51 -3.59
N LEU A 6 -2.96 -12.85 -3.62
CA LEU A 6 -1.77 -13.69 -3.72
C LEU A 6 -1.61 -14.25 -5.13
N SER A 7 -0.39 -14.43 -5.58
CA SER A 7 -0.07 -15.01 -6.89
C SER A 7 1.30 -15.71 -6.86
N GLU A 8 1.63 -16.46 -7.90
CA GLU A 8 2.97 -17.06 -8.05
C GLU A 8 4.12 -16.03 -8.12
N HIS A 9 3.80 -14.76 -8.42
CA HIS A 9 4.76 -13.67 -8.58
C HIS A 9 4.92 -12.79 -7.34
N GLY A 10 4.04 -12.92 -6.34
CA GLY A 10 4.09 -12.10 -5.14
C GLY A 10 2.72 -11.74 -4.57
N ILE A 11 2.72 -10.72 -3.71
CA ILE A 11 1.57 -10.27 -2.93
C ILE A 11 1.19 -8.85 -3.35
N VAL A 12 -0.09 -8.60 -3.59
CA VAL A 12 -0.62 -7.25 -3.80
C VAL A 12 -1.53 -6.89 -2.64
N LEU A 13 -1.26 -5.75 -1.98
CA LEU A 13 -2.17 -5.14 -1.01
C LEU A 13 -2.85 -3.94 -1.65
N ILE A 14 -4.17 -3.87 -1.56
CA ILE A 14 -4.99 -2.83 -2.17
C ILE A 14 -5.85 -2.19 -1.10
N VAL A 15 -5.81 -0.86 -1.01
CA VAL A 15 -6.75 -0.05 -0.24
C VAL A 15 -7.48 0.85 -1.20
N GLU A 16 -8.79 0.96 -1.04
CA GLU A 16 -9.63 1.84 -1.84
C GLU A 16 -10.53 2.66 -0.91
N GLU A 17 -10.68 3.94 -1.24
CA GLU A 17 -11.51 4.87 -0.50
C GLU A 17 -12.45 5.59 -1.48
N SER A 18 -13.74 5.56 -1.15
CA SER A 18 -14.82 6.29 -1.84
C SER A 18 -14.94 6.06 -3.36
N GLY A 19 -14.31 5.00 -3.90
CA GLY A 19 -14.32 4.71 -5.33
C GLY A 19 -13.61 5.77 -6.20
N CYS A 20 -12.77 6.61 -5.59
CA CYS A 20 -12.01 7.66 -6.28
C CYS A 20 -10.53 7.70 -5.90
N LEU A 21 -10.15 7.06 -4.79
CA LEU A 21 -8.77 6.95 -4.34
C LEU A 21 -8.42 5.48 -4.14
N GLN A 22 -7.29 5.06 -4.71
CA GLN A 22 -6.80 3.69 -4.55
C GLN A 22 -5.28 3.70 -4.36
N ALA A 23 -4.81 2.92 -3.40
CA ALA A 23 -3.40 2.64 -3.19
C ALA A 23 -3.16 1.13 -3.40
N LYS A 24 -2.10 0.80 -4.16
CA LYS A 24 -1.63 -0.58 -4.34
C LYS A 24 -0.17 -0.68 -3.93
N VAL A 25 0.14 -1.68 -3.10
CA VAL A 25 1.52 -2.06 -2.79
C VAL A 25 1.74 -3.44 -3.38
N TYR A 26 2.76 -3.56 -4.23
CA TYR A 26 3.15 -4.83 -4.82
C TYR A 26 4.48 -5.30 -4.22
N LEU A 27 4.43 -6.45 -3.54
CA LEU A 27 5.59 -7.13 -2.99
C LEU A 27 5.94 -8.31 -3.91
N GLN A 28 6.96 -8.12 -4.73
CA GLN A 28 7.49 -9.16 -5.62
C GLN A 28 8.03 -10.35 -4.82
N ARG A 29 7.90 -11.56 -5.35
CA ARG A 29 8.39 -12.80 -4.73
C ARG A 29 9.89 -12.73 -4.37
N GLU A 30 10.67 -11.97 -5.15
CA GLU A 30 12.11 -11.78 -4.96
C GLU A 30 12.46 -10.99 -3.69
N LEU A 31 11.49 -10.27 -3.10
CA LEU A 31 11.68 -9.59 -1.81
C LEU A 31 11.68 -10.56 -0.61
N PHE A 32 11.20 -11.79 -0.81
CA PHE A 32 11.08 -12.78 0.25
C PHE A 32 12.25 -13.75 0.19
N THR A 33 12.85 -14.06 1.34
CA THR A 33 13.85 -15.14 1.46
C THR A 33 13.28 -16.48 1.00
N LYS A 34 11.98 -16.70 1.20
CA LYS A 34 11.25 -17.90 0.78
C LYS A 34 9.82 -17.52 0.42
N TYR A 35 9.37 -17.92 -0.76
CA TYR A 35 8.00 -17.72 -1.24
C TYR A 35 7.46 -19.02 -1.84
N GLU A 36 6.56 -19.69 -1.13
CA GLU A 36 5.90 -20.92 -1.57
C GLU A 36 4.44 -20.64 -1.92
N TYR A 37 4.07 -20.87 -3.17
CA TYR A 37 2.72 -20.66 -3.66
C TYR A 37 2.14 -21.96 -4.20
N GLY A 38 1.09 -22.48 -3.54
CA GLY A 38 0.46 -23.75 -3.87
C GLY A 38 -1.02 -23.65 -4.26
N ALA A 39 -1.58 -22.44 -4.33
CA ALA A 39 -2.99 -22.24 -4.65
C ALA A 39 -3.24 -22.28 -6.17
N GLN A 40 -4.45 -22.70 -6.56
CA GLN A 40 -4.92 -22.53 -7.93
C GLN A 40 -5.55 -21.14 -8.09
N GLY A 41 -5.19 -20.41 -9.14
CA GLY A 41 -5.71 -19.07 -9.41
C GLY A 41 -4.98 -17.99 -8.60
N ARG A 42 -5.72 -16.96 -8.16
CA ARG A 42 -5.22 -15.84 -7.34
C ARG A 42 -6.19 -15.58 -6.18
N PRO A 43 -5.98 -16.21 -5.01
CA PRO A 43 -6.90 -16.06 -3.88
C PRO A 43 -6.87 -14.63 -3.38
N ARG A 44 -8.05 -14.16 -2.97
CA ARG A 44 -8.27 -12.80 -2.48
C ARG A 44 -8.99 -12.84 -1.15
N PHE A 45 -8.53 -12.02 -0.22
CA PHE A 45 -9.16 -11.91 1.10
C PHE A 45 -8.95 -10.52 1.69
N GLY A 46 -9.92 -10.06 2.47
CA GLY A 46 -9.85 -8.80 3.20
C GLY A 46 -9.17 -8.97 4.56
N ILE A 47 -8.41 -7.97 4.98
CA ILE A 47 -7.78 -7.89 6.30
C ILE A 47 -7.91 -6.49 6.89
N SER A 48 -7.81 -6.39 8.22
CA SER A 48 -7.58 -5.10 8.87
C SER A 48 -6.14 -4.67 8.66
N LEU A 49 -5.92 -3.63 7.84
CA LEU A 49 -4.58 -3.11 7.57
C LEU A 49 -3.90 -2.60 8.83
N GLY A 50 -4.65 -1.93 9.72
CA GLY A 50 -4.12 -1.45 11.01
C GLY A 50 -3.57 -2.60 11.84
N LEU A 51 -4.34 -3.69 12.00
CA LEU A 51 -3.89 -4.86 12.74
C LEU A 51 -2.67 -5.53 12.10
N LEU A 52 -2.60 -5.59 10.77
CA LEU A 52 -1.42 -6.10 10.07
C LEU A 52 -0.18 -5.25 10.38
N VAL A 53 -0.30 -3.92 10.27
CA VAL A 53 0.80 -2.98 10.56
C VAL A 53 1.24 -3.09 12.02
N ASP A 54 0.31 -3.16 12.96
CA ASP A 54 0.61 -3.33 14.39
C ASP A 54 1.36 -4.65 14.66
N CYS A 55 0.93 -5.74 14.03
CA CYS A 55 1.63 -7.02 14.10
C CYS A 55 3.06 -6.89 13.55
N LEU A 56 3.23 -6.37 12.33
CA LEU A 56 4.54 -6.19 11.70
C LEU A 56 5.48 -5.30 12.52
N ASN A 57 4.96 -4.25 13.17
CA ASN A 57 5.72 -3.39 14.07
C ASN A 57 6.17 -4.13 15.33
N THR A 58 5.34 -5.03 15.86
CA THR A 58 5.71 -5.88 17.01
C THR A 58 6.86 -6.83 16.66
N PHE A 59 6.88 -7.36 15.44
CA PHE A 59 7.95 -8.25 14.96
C PHE A 59 9.27 -7.54 14.62
N SER A 60 9.23 -6.23 14.34
CA SER A 60 10.37 -5.45 13.86
C SER A 60 11.05 -4.59 14.95
N SER A 61 10.82 -4.94 16.23
CA SER A 61 11.42 -4.23 17.36
C SER A 61 12.98 -4.11 17.25
N PRO A 62 13.56 -2.93 17.56
CA PRO A 62 14.99 -2.71 17.39
C PRO A 62 15.85 -3.70 18.17
N GLY A 63 16.88 -4.25 17.54
CA GLY A 63 17.85 -5.17 18.16
C GLY A 63 17.65 -6.65 17.84
N HIS A 64 16.57 -7.02 17.14
CA HIS A 64 16.30 -8.39 16.73
C HIS A 64 15.95 -8.45 15.24
N SER A 65 16.90 -8.85 14.39
CA SER A 65 16.61 -9.14 12.98
C SER A 65 16.00 -10.54 12.86
N ASN A 66 14.73 -10.67 13.19
CA ASN A 66 14.05 -11.97 13.13
C ASN A 66 13.36 -12.13 11.78
N THR A 67 13.44 -13.33 11.20
CA THR A 67 12.67 -13.67 10.00
C THR A 67 11.21 -13.76 10.37
N ILE A 68 10.35 -13.06 9.62
CA ILE A 68 8.89 -13.15 9.78
C ILE A 68 8.37 -14.13 8.72
N GLU A 69 7.66 -15.15 9.18
CA GLU A 69 6.93 -16.09 8.36
C GLU A 69 5.46 -15.64 8.25
N LEU A 70 4.97 -15.49 7.02
CA LEU A 70 3.56 -15.25 6.72
C LEU A 70 2.99 -16.52 6.09
N LYS A 71 1.90 -17.04 6.65
CA LYS A 71 1.24 -18.25 6.14
C LYS A 71 -0.25 -18.04 6.00
N TYR A 72 -0.77 -18.39 4.82
CA TYR A 72 -2.19 -18.41 4.52
C TYR A 72 -2.51 -19.59 3.58
N PRO A 73 -3.65 -20.28 3.75
CA PRO A 73 -4.59 -20.12 4.86
C PRO A 73 -4.10 -20.81 6.15
N GLY A 74 -4.47 -20.23 7.30
CA GLY A 74 -4.49 -20.95 8.57
C GLY A 74 -5.70 -21.89 8.69
N PRO A 75 -5.78 -22.71 9.76
CA PRO A 75 -6.89 -23.63 10.00
C PRO A 75 -8.30 -23.03 9.88
N ASP A 76 -8.50 -21.79 10.33
CA ASP A 76 -9.78 -21.07 10.30
C ASP A 76 -9.80 -19.95 9.23
N MET A 77 -8.98 -20.10 8.17
CA MET A 77 -8.83 -19.14 7.06
C MET A 77 -8.23 -17.79 7.48
N GLU A 78 -7.49 -17.74 8.57
CA GLU A 78 -6.72 -16.58 9.04
C GLU A 78 -5.37 -16.44 8.30
N LEU A 79 -4.81 -15.23 8.36
CA LEU A 79 -3.41 -14.99 8.02
C LEU A 79 -2.58 -15.17 9.30
N LEU A 80 -1.63 -16.09 9.25
CA LEU A 80 -0.71 -16.40 10.35
C LEU A 80 0.59 -15.63 10.18
N LEU A 81 1.05 -14.98 11.24
CA LEU A 81 2.37 -14.37 11.30
C LEU A 81 3.15 -15.01 12.45
N LYS A 82 4.38 -15.43 12.16
CA LYS A 82 5.26 -16.07 13.13
C LYS A 82 6.67 -15.52 13.01
N SER A 83 7.30 -15.33 14.16
CA SER A 83 8.71 -14.98 14.24
C SER A 83 9.33 -15.74 15.40
N VAL A 84 10.50 -16.33 15.17
CA VAL A 84 11.27 -17.04 16.20
C VAL A 84 12.60 -16.33 16.34
N ASP A 85 12.93 -15.91 17.55
CA ASP A 85 14.21 -15.27 17.85
C ASP A 85 15.32 -16.30 18.11
N THR A 86 16.54 -15.80 18.31
CA THR A 86 17.73 -16.62 18.56
C THR A 86 17.72 -17.31 19.93
N LEU A 87 16.85 -16.88 20.84
CA LEU A 87 16.64 -17.47 22.18
C LEU A 87 15.48 -18.49 22.18
N ASN A 88 14.95 -18.86 21.00
CA ASN A 88 13.77 -19.69 20.81
C ASN A 88 12.47 -19.10 21.40
N SER A 89 12.42 -17.79 21.67
CA SER A 89 11.16 -17.10 21.91
C SER A 89 10.39 -17.00 20.61
N CYS A 90 9.11 -17.34 20.66
CA CYS A 90 8.23 -17.32 19.51
C CYS A 90 7.17 -16.25 19.71
N ILE A 91 7.11 -15.28 18.80
CA ILE A 91 5.97 -14.37 18.67
C ILE A 91 5.08 -14.90 17.57
N TYR A 92 3.78 -14.93 17.83
CA TYR A 92 2.80 -15.49 16.93
C TYR A 92 1.53 -14.65 16.97
N SER A 93 0.97 -14.36 15.80
CA SER A 93 -0.31 -13.67 15.68
C SER A 93 -1.17 -14.26 14.58
N GLU A 94 -2.48 -14.14 14.79
CA GLU A 94 -3.52 -14.62 13.90
C GLU A 94 -4.40 -13.44 13.50
N ILE A 95 -4.50 -13.17 12.21
CA ILE A 95 -5.33 -12.09 11.69
C ILE A 95 -6.50 -12.71 10.94
N ARG A 96 -7.70 -12.53 11.49
CA ARG A 96 -8.94 -12.95 10.84
C ARG A 96 -9.07 -12.30 9.47
N THR A 97 -9.32 -13.12 8.45
CA THR A 97 -9.63 -12.64 7.12
C THR A 97 -11.13 -12.49 6.92
N ARG A 98 -11.52 -11.74 5.89
CA ARG A 98 -12.92 -11.53 5.49
C ARG A 98 -13.07 -11.82 4.01
N ILE A 99 -14.25 -12.28 3.61
CA ILE A 99 -14.59 -12.36 2.18
C ILE A 99 -14.67 -10.92 1.67
N PRO A 100 -13.92 -10.55 0.60
CA PRO A 100 -14.00 -9.22 0.04
C PRO A 100 -15.42 -8.94 -0.45
N GLU A 101 -16.07 -7.90 0.08
CA GLU A 101 -17.43 -7.53 -0.33
C GLU A 101 -17.45 -6.81 -1.68
N THR A 102 -16.34 -6.20 -2.05
CA THR A 102 -16.19 -5.40 -3.28
C THR A 102 -15.07 -5.94 -4.15
N VAL A 103 -15.34 -6.00 -5.46
CA VAL A 103 -14.29 -6.14 -6.47
C VAL A 103 -13.59 -4.79 -6.54
N THR A 104 -12.29 -4.74 -6.27
CA THR A 104 -11.51 -3.51 -6.40
C THR A 104 -11.59 -2.98 -7.83
N TRP A 105 -11.74 -1.67 -7.97
CA TRP A 105 -11.82 -1.08 -9.30
C TRP A 105 -10.48 -1.23 -10.00
N ASP A 106 -10.49 -1.76 -11.23
CA ASP A 106 -9.30 -1.78 -12.07
C ASP A 106 -9.30 -0.48 -12.88
N TYR A 107 -8.65 0.56 -12.32
CA TYR A 107 -8.46 1.81 -13.03
C TYR A 107 -7.59 1.55 -14.25
N ASN A 108 -8.21 1.50 -15.41
CA ASN A 108 -7.49 1.36 -16.66
C ASN A 108 -6.81 2.69 -17.00
N PHE A 109 -5.50 2.77 -16.76
CA PHE A 109 -4.66 3.91 -17.15
C PHE A 109 -4.15 3.78 -18.60
N GLU A 110 -4.66 2.84 -19.40
CA GLU A 110 -4.33 2.76 -20.82
C GLU A 110 -4.64 4.07 -21.53
N GLN A 111 -3.73 4.41 -22.43
CA GLN A 111 -3.71 5.69 -23.12
C GLN A 111 -4.98 5.84 -23.95
N ALA A 112 -5.89 6.73 -23.53
CA ALA A 112 -7.10 7.11 -24.26
C ALA A 112 -6.78 7.91 -25.55
N GLY A 113 -5.83 7.44 -26.37
CA GLY A 113 -5.43 8.03 -27.64
C GLY A 113 -4.45 9.22 -27.57
N SER A 114 -4.17 9.77 -26.38
CA SER A 114 -3.20 10.87 -26.18
C SER A 114 -2.01 10.43 -25.32
N VAL A 115 -0.80 10.90 -25.65
CA VAL A 115 0.37 10.75 -24.77
C VAL A 115 0.06 11.44 -23.44
N PRO A 116 0.12 10.74 -22.30
CA PRO A 116 -0.16 11.35 -21.00
C PRO A 116 0.88 12.45 -20.71
N ILE A 117 0.44 13.54 -20.07
CA ILE A 117 1.38 14.53 -19.54
C ILE A 117 2.01 13.92 -18.29
N THR A 118 3.33 13.69 -18.34
CA THR A 118 4.08 13.08 -17.25
C THR A 118 5.15 14.03 -16.73
N PHE A 119 5.39 14.02 -15.42
CA PHE A 119 6.57 14.63 -14.82
C PHE A 119 7.23 13.63 -13.86
N THR A 120 8.52 13.80 -13.64
CA THR A 120 9.29 12.97 -12.70
C THR A 120 10.18 13.88 -11.87
N VAL A 121 10.12 13.72 -10.55
CA VAL A 121 10.84 14.55 -9.59
C VAL A 121 11.42 13.65 -8.50
N LYS A 122 12.51 14.10 -7.86
CA LYS A 122 13.03 13.43 -6.67
C LYS A 122 11.99 13.53 -5.55
N SER A 123 11.68 12.42 -4.88
CA SER A 123 10.67 12.38 -3.82
C SER A 123 10.94 13.38 -2.69
N ALA A 124 12.22 13.66 -2.39
CA ALA A 124 12.60 14.68 -1.41
C ALA A 124 12.13 16.10 -1.80
N ALA A 125 12.32 16.49 -3.07
CA ALA A 125 11.87 17.79 -3.58
C ALA A 125 10.35 17.89 -3.65
N LEU A 126 9.65 16.78 -3.96
CA LEU A 126 8.19 16.75 -3.88
C LEU A 126 7.70 16.89 -2.44
N LYS A 127 8.36 16.23 -1.48
CA LYS A 127 8.03 16.37 -0.06
C LYS A 127 8.16 17.83 0.39
N GLU A 128 9.29 18.47 0.08
CA GLU A 128 9.52 19.90 0.39
C GLU A 128 8.41 20.78 -0.21
N ALA A 129 8.08 20.60 -1.50
CA ALA A 129 7.02 21.38 -2.15
C ALA A 129 5.62 21.18 -1.54
N ILE A 130 5.30 19.99 -1.04
CA ILE A 130 4.03 19.70 -0.35
C ILE A 130 4.02 20.27 1.06
N ASP A 131 5.14 20.19 1.79
CA ASP A 131 5.29 20.79 3.12
C ASP A 131 5.14 22.33 3.05
N ASP A 132 5.75 22.95 2.04
CA ASP A 132 5.68 24.40 1.78
C ASP A 132 4.30 24.87 1.32
N LEU A 133 3.42 23.96 0.88
CA LEU A 133 2.08 24.29 0.40
C LEU A 133 1.16 24.82 1.51
N GLU A 134 1.52 24.61 2.78
CA GLU A 134 0.70 24.92 3.98
C GLU A 134 -0.78 24.50 3.79
N TRP A 135 -0.98 23.32 3.20
CA TRP A 135 -2.29 22.88 2.70
C TRP A 135 -3.30 22.67 3.84
N PRO A 136 -4.46 23.37 3.85
CA PRO A 136 -5.44 23.27 4.93
C PRO A 136 -6.35 22.03 4.86
N GLY A 137 -6.10 21.09 3.93
CA GLY A 137 -6.86 19.84 3.78
C GLY A 137 -8.01 19.86 2.77
N SER A 138 -8.04 20.83 1.86
CA SER A 138 -9.01 20.99 0.75
C SER A 138 -8.48 20.40 -0.58
N SER A 139 -8.84 20.92 -1.75
CA SER A 139 -8.27 20.55 -3.05
C SER A 139 -6.85 21.10 -3.27
N VAL A 140 -6.04 20.33 -4.01
CA VAL A 140 -4.77 20.81 -4.57
C VAL A 140 -4.87 20.76 -6.09
N GLN A 141 -4.70 21.92 -6.73
CA GLN A 141 -4.58 22.01 -8.18
C GLN A 141 -3.13 21.75 -8.59
N ILE A 142 -2.93 20.81 -9.52
CA ILE A 142 -1.63 20.51 -10.12
C ILE A 142 -1.64 21.00 -11.58
N SER A 143 -0.74 21.92 -11.91
CA SER A 143 -0.61 22.49 -13.25
C SER A 143 0.75 22.13 -13.85
N LEU A 144 0.74 21.56 -15.06
CA LEU A 144 1.94 21.18 -15.79
C LEU A 144 2.08 22.05 -17.04
N GLN A 145 3.22 22.74 -17.15
CA GLN A 145 3.58 23.55 -18.30
C GLN A 145 4.83 22.99 -18.97
N LYS A 146 4.82 22.91 -20.31
CA LYS A 146 5.96 22.38 -21.08
C LYS A 146 7.04 23.43 -21.34
N GLU A 147 6.65 24.68 -21.59
CA GLU A 147 7.53 25.77 -22.00
C GLU A 147 7.17 27.09 -21.29
N PRO A 148 8.01 27.60 -20.37
CA PRO A 148 9.12 26.86 -19.73
C PRO A 148 8.59 25.64 -18.94
N PRO A 149 9.39 24.57 -18.78
CA PRO A 149 8.97 23.38 -18.06
C PRO A 149 8.74 23.71 -16.58
N CYS A 150 7.51 23.57 -16.12
CA CYS A 150 7.11 23.90 -14.75
C CYS A 150 6.01 22.96 -14.25
N VAL A 151 6.08 22.59 -12.98
CA VAL A 151 5.00 21.91 -12.26
C VAL A 151 4.65 22.78 -11.07
N THR A 152 3.38 23.18 -10.96
CA THR A 152 2.90 24.05 -9.89
C THR A 152 1.83 23.32 -9.09
N PHE A 153 1.98 23.32 -7.77
CA PHE A 153 0.97 22.86 -6.81
C PHE A 153 0.34 24.09 -6.17
N ARG A 154 -0.99 24.15 -6.13
CA ARG A 154 -1.73 25.25 -5.51
C ARG A 154 -2.83 24.69 -4.61
N GLY A 155 -2.74 24.94 -3.32
CA GLY A 155 -3.81 24.64 -2.37
C GLY A 155 -4.95 25.63 -2.55
N GLU A 156 -6.19 25.14 -2.59
CA GLU A 156 -7.38 26.00 -2.58
C GLU A 156 -7.83 26.23 -1.13
N GLY A 157 -7.43 27.33 -0.50
CA GLY A 157 -7.79 27.51 0.91
C GLY A 157 -7.23 28.76 1.58
N HIS A 158 -7.79 29.91 1.25
CA HIS A 158 -8.21 30.86 2.26
C HIS A 158 -9.64 31.26 1.88
N GLY A 159 -10.60 30.99 2.75
CA GLY A 159 -11.91 31.63 2.62
C GLY A 159 -11.71 33.14 2.59
N ASP A 160 -12.45 33.84 1.74
CA ASP A 160 -12.48 35.29 1.78
C ASP A 160 -12.88 35.71 3.20
N LEU A 161 -11.94 36.30 3.94
CA LEU A 161 -12.29 37.10 5.12
C LEU A 161 -12.82 38.42 4.57
N GLN A 162 -14.13 38.61 4.70
CA GLN A 162 -14.80 39.87 4.41
C GLN A 162 -14.63 40.85 5.58
#